data_AF-A0A0A1VBB7-F1
#
_entry.id   AF-A0A0A1VBB7-F1
#
_cell.length_a   1.000
_cell.length_b   1.000
_cell.length_c   1.000
_cell.angle_alpha   90.00
_cell.angle_beta   90.00
_cell.angle_gamma   90.00
#
_symmetry.space_group_name_H-M   'P 1'
#
loop_
_entity.id
_entity.type
_entity.pdbx_description
1 polymer ?
#
loop_
_entity_poly.entity_id
_entity_poly.type
_entity_poly.pdbx_seq_one_letter_code
_entity_poly.pdbx_strand_id
1 'polypeptide(L)' 'MATTTYHAPTFDPTVDEIETLKQLEMGQSLSVPDALKHHLSGRLLDWGYIGKTPSGQFSITETGRQLIRRQNN' A
#
# COMPACT_ATOMS: atom_id res chain seq x y z
N MET A 1 -23.21 -18.82 -8.13
CA MET A 1 -21.86 -19.36 -8.37
C MET A 1 -20.88 -18.32 -7.86
N ALA A 2 -20.14 -18.64 -6.78
CA ALA A 2 -19.30 -17.69 -6.05
C ALA A 2 -18.07 -17.30 -6.90
N THR A 3 -17.83 -16.00 -7.05
CA THR A 3 -16.61 -15.45 -7.63
C THR A 3 -15.47 -15.75 -6.67
N THR A 4 -14.73 -16.82 -6.91
CA THR A 4 -13.45 -17.09 -6.23
C THR A 4 -12.45 -16.03 -6.67
N THR A 5 -12.47 -14.88 -6.00
CA THR A 5 -11.37 -13.93 -5.99
C THR A 5 -10.18 -14.70 -5.45
N TYR A 6 -9.28 -15.12 -6.34
CA TYR A 6 -8.02 -15.75 -5.97
C TYR A 6 -7.22 -14.75 -5.13
N HIS A 7 -7.31 -14.84 -3.81
CA HIS A 7 -6.32 -14.24 -2.92
C HIS A 7 -5.13 -15.18 -2.93
N ALA A 8 -4.02 -14.74 -3.52
CA ALA A 8 -2.75 -15.42 -3.30
C ALA A 8 -2.54 -15.54 -1.79
N PRO A 9 -2.07 -16.70 -1.27
CA PRO A 9 -1.90 -16.91 0.17
C PRO A 9 -0.87 -15.96 0.78
N THR A 10 -0.01 -15.35 -0.03
CA THR A 10 0.96 -14.32 0.33
C THR A 10 0.89 -13.19 -0.68
N PHE A 11 0.59 -11.98 -0.20
CA PHE A 11 0.80 -10.77 -0.98
C PHE A 11 2.24 -10.31 -0.81
N ASP A 12 2.99 -10.41 -1.90
CA ASP A 12 4.31 -9.82 -2.06
C ASP A 12 4.15 -8.50 -2.84
N PRO A 13 4.21 -7.35 -2.16
CA PRO A 13 4.19 -6.07 -2.86
C PRO A 13 5.44 -5.94 -3.72
N THR A 14 5.26 -5.33 -4.88
CA THR A 14 6.35 -5.03 -5.80
C THR A 14 7.32 -4.00 -5.21
N VAL A 15 8.52 -3.89 -5.80
CA VAL A 15 9.53 -2.91 -5.35
C VAL A 15 8.99 -1.49 -5.40
N ASP A 16 8.27 -1.11 -6.47
CA ASP A 16 7.65 0.20 -6.64
C ASP A 16 6.59 0.50 -5.56
N GLU A 17 5.79 -0.51 -5.21
CA GLU A 17 4.82 -0.43 -4.10
C GLU A 17 5.53 -0.23 -2.75
N ILE A 18 6.64 -0.93 -2.50
CA ILE A 18 7.45 -0.76 -1.28
C ILE A 18 8.11 0.62 -1.22
N GLU A 19 8.65 1.12 -2.34
CA GLU A 19 9.21 2.47 -2.41
C GLU A 19 8.14 3.52 -2.11
N THR A 20 6.94 3.34 -2.65
CA THR A 20 5.84 4.26 -2.36
C THR A 20 5.41 4.23 -0.89
N LEU A 21 5.38 3.05 -0.27
CA LEU A 21 5.16 2.92 1.18
C LEU A 21 6.26 3.64 1.98
N LYS A 22 7.53 3.54 1.58
CA LYS A 22 8.65 4.25 2.22
C LYS A 22 8.48 5.77 2.15
N GLN A 23 8.04 6.31 1.01
CA GLN A 23 7.75 7.74 0.86
C GLN A 23 6.64 8.18 1.82
N LEU A 24 5.55 7.41 1.92
CA LEU A 24 4.47 7.64 2.88
C LEU A 24 4.98 7.61 4.33
N GLU A 25 5.86 6.68 4.67
CA GLU A 25 6.49 6.57 6.01
C GLU A 25 7.36 7.79 6.33
N MET A 26 8.09 8.33 5.35
CA MET A 26 8.89 9.55 5.47
C MET A 26 8.06 10.84 5.60
N GLY A 27 6.72 10.75 5.55
CA GLY A 27 5.83 11.90 5.70
C GLY A 27 5.43 12.57 4.39
N GLN A 28 5.78 12.00 3.23
CA GLN A 28 5.20 12.44 1.96
C GLN A 28 3.76 11.92 1.87
N SER A 29 2.79 12.78 2.11
CA SER A 29 1.38 12.47 1.85
C SER A 29 1.16 12.36 0.35
N LEU A 30 0.89 11.15 -0.16
CA LEU A 30 0.52 10.93 -1.55
C LEU A 30 -0.99 11.15 -1.72
N SER A 31 -1.32 12.04 -2.66
CA SER A 31 -2.70 12.24 -3.11
C SER A 31 -3.15 11.05 -3.96
N VAL A 32 -4.45 10.76 -3.99
CA VAL A 32 -5.01 9.68 -4.83
C VAL A 32 -4.51 9.67 -6.29
N PRO A 33 -4.45 10.80 -7.02
CA PRO A 33 -3.90 10.82 -8.37
C PRO A 33 -2.40 10.49 -8.45
N ASP A 34 -1.59 10.88 -7.47
CA ASP A 34 -0.17 10.51 -7.43
C ASP A 34 0.01 9.04 -7.07
N ALA A 35 -0.78 8.53 -6.13
CA ALA A 35 -0.81 7.11 -5.80
C ALA A 35 -1.16 6.23 -7.01
N LEU A 36 -2.12 6.67 -7.84
CA LEU A 36 -2.47 6.00 -9.10
C LEU A 36 -1.32 6.01 -10.12
N LYS A 37 -0.51 7.08 -10.16
CA LYS A 37 0.67 7.18 -11.03
C LYS A 37 1.83 6.31 -10.54
N HIS A 38 2.01 6.23 -9.22
CA HIS A 38 3.02 5.40 -8.55
C HIS A 38 2.56 3.96 -8.32
N HIS A 39 1.64 3.46 -9.15
CA HIS A 39 1.15 2.08 -9.09
C HIS A 39 0.76 1.59 -7.69
N LEU A 40 0.26 2.46 -6.80
CA LEU A 40 -0.37 2.02 -5.55
C LEU A 40 -1.60 1.22 -5.95
N SER A 41 -1.41 -0.09 -6.05
CA SER A 41 -2.45 -1.01 -6.44
C SER A 41 -3.51 -0.97 -5.35
N GLY A 42 -4.78 -1.05 -5.75
CA GLY A 42 -5.89 -1.23 -4.79
C GLY A 42 -5.67 -2.42 -3.84
N ARG A 43 -4.72 -3.32 -4.15
CA ARG A 43 -4.24 -4.38 -3.28
C ARG A 43 -3.59 -3.88 -1.99
N LEU A 44 -2.80 -2.81 -1.99
CA LEU A 44 -2.24 -2.27 -0.74
C LEU A 44 -3.34 -1.76 0.20
N LEU A 45 -4.43 -1.25 -0.36
CA LEU A 45 -5.62 -0.86 0.39
C LEU A 45 -6.40 -2.09 0.86
N ASP A 46 -6.58 -3.09 -0.02
CA ASP A 46 -7.30 -4.35 0.26
C ASP A 46 -6.64 -5.17 1.38
N TRP A 47 -5.30 -5.23 1.37
CA TRP A 47 -4.50 -5.89 2.41
C TRP A 47 -4.27 -5.03 3.66
N GLY A 48 -4.72 -3.77 3.66
CA GLY A 48 -4.61 -2.88 4.80
C GLY A 48 -3.20 -2.38 5.09
N TYR A 49 -2.31 -2.30 4.09
CA TYR A 49 -1.00 -1.66 4.22
C TYR A 49 -1.09 -0.13 4.19
N ILE A 50 -2.06 0.41 3.44
CA ILE A 50 -2.37 1.84 3.41
C ILE A 50 -3.83 2.08 3.79
N GLY A 51 -4.11 3.22 4.41
CA GLY A 51 -5.44 3.74 4.66
C GLY A 51 -5.71 4.96 3.80
N LYS A 52 -6.98 5.20 3.49
CA LYS A 52 -7.44 6.44 2.84
C LYS A 52 -8.04 7.36 3.90
N THR A 53 -7.52 8.57 3.99
CA THR A 53 -8.07 9.61 4.87
C THR A 53 -9.34 10.21 4.29
N PRO A 54 -10.22 10.81 5.12
CA PRO A 54 -11.41 11.52 4.63
C PRO A 54 -11.08 12.67 3.67
N SER A 55 -9.87 13.23 3.76
CA SER A 55 -9.35 14.25 2.83
C SER A 55 -8.97 13.68 1.45
N GLY A 56 -9.09 12.36 1.24
CA GLY A 56 -8.70 11.71 0.00
C GLY A 56 -7.18 11.56 -0.17
N GLN A 57 -6.42 11.60 0.92
CA GLN A 57 -4.98 11.30 0.90
C GLN A 57 -4.74 9.87 1.37
N PHE A 58 -3.67 9.25 0.88
CA PHE A 58 -3.23 7.97 1.39
C PHE A 58 -2.27 8.16 2.57
N SER A 59 -2.40 7.28 3.55
CA SER A 59 -1.53 7.24 4.72
C SER A 59 -1.12 5.80 5.00
N ILE A 60 0.14 5.60 5.35
CA ILE A 60 0.64 4.27 5.68
C ILE A 60 0.07 3.80 7.04
N THR A 61 -0.31 2.54 7.11
CA THR A 61 -0.76 1.90 8.36
C THR A 61 0.41 1.24 9.11
N GLU A 62 0.16 0.81 10.34
CA GLU A 62 1.12 0.00 11.11
C GLU A 62 1.59 -1.25 10.32
N THR A 63 0.67 -1.94 9.64
CA THR A 63 0.97 -3.13 8.82
C THR A 63 1.90 -2.80 7.66
N GLY A 64 1.70 -1.65 7.01
CA GLY A 64 2.57 -1.13 5.96
C GLY A 64 3.97 -0.80 6.47
N ARG A 65 4.08 -0.20 7.67
CA ARG A 65 5.38 0.08 8.28
C ARG A 65 6.15 -1.18 8.63
N GLN A 66 5.48 -2.19 9.19
CA GLN A 66 6.12 -3.47 9.46
C GLN A 66 6.60 -4.14 8.17
N LEU A 67 5.86 -4.01 7.06
CA LEU A 67 6.27 -4.46 5.73
C LEU A 67 7.55 -3.79 5.24
N ILE A 68 7.65 -2.47 5.34
CA ILE A 68 8.88 -1.76 4.97
C ILE A 68 10.05 -2.23 5.83
N ARG A 69 9.85 -2.34 7.15
CA ARG A 69 10.88 -2.75 8.10
C ARG A 69 11.43 -4.15 7.81
N ARG A 70 10.57 -5.13 7.47
CA ARG A 70 11.02 -6.48 7.10
C ARG A 70 11.81 -6.52 5.79
N GLN A 71 11.59 -5.57 4.89
CA GLN A 71 12.28 -5.52 3.58
C GLN A 71 13.58 -4.69 3.62
N ASN A 72 13.78 -3.89 4.67
CA ASN A 72 15.00 -3.11 4.89
C ASN A 72 16.08 -3.87 5.69
N ASN A 73 15.82 -5.11 6.12
CA ASN A 73 16.70 -5.93 6.94
C ASN A 73 17.12 -7.19 6.19
#